data_AF-A0A7X9ZC38-F1
#
_entry.id   AF-A0A7X9ZC38-F1
#
_cell.length_a   1.000
_cell.length_b   1.000
_cell.length_c   1.000
_cell.angle_alpha   90.00
_cell.angle_beta   90.00
_cell.angle_gamma   90.00
#
_symmetry.space_group_name_H-M   'P 1'
#
loop_
_entity.id
_entity.type
_entity.pdbx_description
1 polymer ?
#
loop_
_entity_poly.entity_id
_entity_poly.type
_entity_poly.pdbx_seq_one_letter_code
_entity_poly.pdbx_strand_id
1 'polypeptide(L)'
;MTTPTYPIAIDLDQVGEYPGLTKSGGGYFYDEVLEYRVWVHPHAGGEDLHDGDDYYYAFATFEDAAECSNETPGAEQPLVLVRQFESINEPTPGVFEHHTEERITEWRVEWLADSKRTADSIPDFLKSRAH
;
A
#
# COMPACT_ATOMS: atom_id res chain seq x y z
N MET A 1 -4.42 -25.67 -4.51
CA MET A 1 -4.03 -24.50 -3.71
C MET A 1 -3.87 -23.37 -4.71
N THR A 2 -4.74 -22.38 -4.66
CA THR A 2 -4.67 -21.21 -5.54
C THR A 2 -3.55 -20.33 -5.01
N THR A 3 -2.58 -19.97 -5.85
CA THR A 3 -1.56 -18.99 -5.48
C THR A 3 -2.25 -17.64 -5.30
N PRO A 4 -2.00 -16.91 -4.21
CA PRO A 4 -2.59 -15.58 -4.02
C PRO A 4 -2.14 -14.64 -5.14
N THR A 5 -3.04 -13.77 -5.57
CA THR A 5 -2.79 -12.84 -6.70
C THR A 5 -1.72 -11.82 -6.35
N TYR A 6 -1.69 -11.42 -5.08
CA TYR A 6 -0.75 -10.47 -4.52
C TYR A 6 -0.02 -11.07 -3.31
N PRO A 7 1.16 -10.54 -2.92
CA PRO A 7 1.88 -11.04 -1.75
C PRO A 7 1.06 -10.91 -0.47
N ILE A 8 1.16 -11.90 0.41
CA ILE A 8 0.55 -11.85 1.75
C ILE A 8 1.36 -10.87 2.63
N ALA A 9 0.70 -10.25 3.62
CA ALA A 9 1.35 -9.52 4.69
C ALA A 9 2.53 -10.29 5.29
N ILE A 10 3.66 -9.61 5.49
CA ILE A 10 4.89 -10.24 5.98
C ILE A 10 4.79 -10.73 7.43
N ASP A 11 3.95 -10.08 8.23
CA ASP A 11 3.69 -10.42 9.63
C ASP A 11 2.18 -10.35 9.90
N LEU A 12 1.57 -11.52 10.09
CA LEU A 12 0.13 -11.65 10.29
C LEU A 12 -0.32 -11.08 11.64
N ASP A 13 0.56 -11.09 12.65
CA ASP A 13 0.27 -10.61 14.00
C ASP A 13 0.38 -9.07 14.11
N GLN A 14 0.81 -8.39 13.05
CA GLN A 14 0.90 -6.92 12.97
C GLN A 14 -0.20 -6.28 12.12
N VAL A 15 -1.04 -7.07 11.45
CA VAL A 15 -2.17 -6.56 10.68
C VAL A 15 -3.16 -5.86 11.61
N GLY A 16 -3.46 -4.59 11.32
CA GLY A 16 -4.33 -3.71 12.11
C GLY A 16 -3.59 -2.84 13.13
N GLU A 17 -2.30 -3.09 13.38
CA GLU A 17 -1.52 -2.37 14.41
C GLU A 17 -0.74 -1.17 13.87
N TYR A 18 -0.61 -1.05 12.53
CA TYR A 18 0.06 0.09 11.91
C TYR A 18 -0.78 1.37 12.01
N PRO A 19 -0.16 2.57 12.08
CA PRO A 19 -0.89 3.83 12.12
C PRO A 19 -1.88 3.97 10.95
N GLY A 20 -3.12 4.36 11.24
CA GLY A 20 -4.14 4.54 10.21
C GLY A 20 -3.79 5.62 9.19
N LEU A 21 -3.30 6.78 9.65
CA LEU A 21 -2.84 7.86 8.78
C LEU A 21 -1.38 7.66 8.38
N THR A 22 -1.15 7.27 7.14
CA THR A 22 0.17 7.19 6.52
C THR A 22 0.25 8.11 5.31
N LYS A 23 1.46 8.41 4.83
CA LYS A 23 1.60 9.09 3.54
C LYS A 23 0.96 8.21 2.46
N SER A 24 0.21 8.83 1.56
CA SER A 24 -0.34 8.14 0.38
C SER A 24 0.56 8.41 -0.81
N GLY A 25 0.87 7.35 -1.57
CA GLY A 25 1.70 7.44 -2.77
C GLY A 25 3.19 7.73 -2.53
N GLY A 26 3.93 7.80 -3.64
CA GLY A 26 5.37 8.02 -3.67
C GLY A 26 6.20 6.73 -3.59
N GLY A 27 7.39 6.77 -4.18
CA GLY A 27 8.25 5.60 -4.38
C GLY A 27 7.89 4.81 -5.65
N TYR A 28 8.88 4.10 -6.19
CA TYR A 28 8.73 3.25 -7.39
C TYR A 28 8.87 1.76 -7.06
N PHE A 29 9.34 1.45 -5.85
CA PHE A 29 9.58 0.09 -5.41
C PHE A 29 9.08 -0.10 -3.97
N TYR A 30 8.70 -1.32 -3.62
CA TYR A 30 8.36 -1.70 -2.25
C TYR A 30 9.23 -2.87 -1.78
N ASP A 31 9.46 -2.95 -0.47
CA ASP A 31 10.19 -4.03 0.16
C ASP A 31 9.25 -5.08 0.73
N GLU A 32 8.18 -4.69 1.42
CA GLU A 32 7.30 -5.65 2.11
C GLU A 32 5.84 -5.19 2.05
N VAL A 33 4.92 -6.15 1.91
CA VAL A 33 3.48 -5.92 2.12
C VAL A 33 3.23 -6.04 3.62
N LEU A 34 2.61 -5.01 4.20
CA LEU A 34 2.33 -4.96 5.63
C LEU A 34 0.88 -5.37 5.93
N GLU A 35 -0.06 -4.80 5.20
CA GLU A 35 -1.50 -5.09 5.31
C GLU A 35 -2.26 -4.52 4.12
N TYR A 36 -3.44 -5.06 3.86
CA TYR A 36 -4.42 -4.52 2.92
C TYR A 36 -5.49 -3.76 3.71
N ARG A 37 -5.83 -2.56 3.26
CA ARG A 37 -6.78 -1.68 3.93
C ARG A 37 -8.00 -1.46 3.07
N VAL A 38 -9.17 -1.61 3.68
CA VAL A 38 -10.46 -1.28 3.08
C VAL A 38 -11.01 -0.10 3.86
N TRP A 39 -10.88 1.10 3.29
CA TRP A 39 -11.44 2.31 3.86
C TRP A 39 -12.96 2.32 3.69
N VAL A 40 -13.67 2.79 4.72
CA VAL A 40 -15.13 2.88 4.75
C VAL A 40 -15.52 4.31 5.10
N HIS A 41 -16.43 4.85 4.29
CA HIS A 41 -16.93 6.20 4.39
C HIS A 41 -18.40 6.17 4.81
N PRO A 42 -18.74 6.53 6.06
CA PRO A 42 -20.14 6.58 6.51
C PRO A 42 -21.01 7.46 5.62
N HIS A 43 -20.46 8.59 5.16
CA HIS A 43 -21.13 9.53 4.28
C HIS A 43 -21.41 8.96 2.86
N ALA A 44 -20.74 7.87 2.46
CA ALA A 44 -20.98 7.14 1.22
C ALA A 44 -21.89 5.91 1.40
N GLY A 45 -22.55 5.79 2.56
CA GLY A 45 -23.48 4.71 2.88
C GLY A 45 -22.89 3.60 3.76
N GLY A 46 -21.65 3.76 4.23
CA GLY A 46 -21.07 2.88 5.26
C GLY A 46 -21.77 3.02 6.61
N GLU A 47 -21.59 2.02 7.46
CA GLU A 47 -22.10 2.08 8.83
C GLU A 47 -21.35 3.16 9.62
N ASP A 48 -22.10 3.99 10.34
CA ASP A 48 -21.51 5.05 11.15
C ASP A 48 -21.05 4.50 12.52
N LEU A 49 -19.87 3.90 12.54
CA LEU A 49 -19.25 3.35 13.75
C LEU A 49 -18.46 4.40 14.56
N HIS A 50 -18.14 5.54 13.94
CA HIS A 50 -17.20 6.52 14.46
C HIS A 50 -17.69 7.98 14.35
N ASP A 51 -19.00 8.21 14.52
CA ASP A 51 -19.61 9.57 14.54
C ASP A 51 -19.31 10.40 13.29
N GLY A 52 -19.36 9.74 12.13
CA GLY A 52 -19.13 10.31 10.81
C GLY A 52 -17.69 10.23 10.32
N ASP A 53 -16.74 9.79 11.16
CA ASP A 53 -15.34 9.63 10.77
C ASP A 53 -15.13 8.39 9.89
N ASP A 54 -14.21 8.53 8.93
CA ASP A 54 -13.76 7.41 8.10
C ASP A 54 -12.94 6.42 8.94
N TYR A 55 -13.09 5.13 8.64
CA TYR A 55 -12.36 4.05 9.29
C TYR A 55 -11.92 3.02 8.26
N TYR A 56 -11.10 2.05 8.67
CA TYR A 56 -10.69 0.97 7.78
C TYR A 56 -10.70 -0.39 8.46
N TYR A 57 -10.88 -1.41 7.65
CA TYR A 57 -10.58 -2.79 8.02
C TYR A 57 -9.21 -3.18 7.45
N ALA A 58 -8.40 -3.91 8.23
CA ALA A 58 -7.09 -4.38 7.83
C ALA A 58 -7.09 -5.90 7.61
N PHE A 59 -6.42 -6.36 6.55
CA PHE A 59 -6.36 -7.75 6.15
C PHE A 59 -4.95 -8.18 5.76
N ALA A 60 -4.66 -9.47 5.95
CA ALA A 60 -3.38 -10.05 5.53
C ALA A 60 -3.31 -10.35 4.03
N THR A 61 -4.46 -10.58 3.39
CA THR A 61 -4.55 -10.95 1.97
C THR A 61 -5.41 -9.95 1.19
N PHE A 62 -5.12 -9.83 -0.10
CA PHE A 62 -5.93 -9.01 -0.99
C PHE A 62 -7.31 -9.61 -1.18
N GLU A 63 -7.41 -10.93 -1.25
CA GLU A 63 -8.67 -11.65 -1.46
C GLU A 63 -9.68 -11.36 -0.34
N ASP A 64 -9.25 -11.41 0.93
CA ASP A 64 -10.13 -11.10 2.07
C ASP A 64 -10.53 -9.61 2.07
N ALA A 65 -9.60 -8.72 1.74
CA ALA A 65 -9.87 -7.29 1.62
C ALA A 65 -10.87 -6.99 0.48
N ALA A 66 -10.71 -7.66 -0.67
CA ALA A 66 -11.59 -7.48 -1.82
C ALA A 66 -13.00 -8.01 -1.54
N GLU A 67 -13.13 -9.14 -0.85
CA GLU A 67 -14.42 -9.65 -0.38
C GLU A 67 -15.11 -8.62 0.54
N CYS A 68 -14.40 -8.14 1.56
CA CYS A 68 -14.91 -7.11 2.47
C CYS A 68 -15.35 -5.84 1.74
N SER A 69 -14.53 -5.32 0.83
CA SER A 69 -14.83 -4.13 0.03
C SER A 69 -16.11 -4.30 -0.80
N ASN A 70 -16.32 -5.47 -1.41
CA ASN A 70 -17.51 -5.74 -2.23
C ASN A 70 -18.79 -5.88 -1.40
N GLU A 71 -18.68 -6.37 -0.15
CA GLU A 71 -19.82 -6.61 0.73
C GLU A 71 -20.17 -5.41 1.63
N THR A 72 -19.25 -4.46 1.79
CA THR A 72 -19.40 -3.33 2.70
C THR A 72 -19.88 -2.08 1.96
N PRO A 73 -21.10 -1.57 2.22
CA PRO A 73 -21.55 -0.30 1.69
C PRO A 73 -20.60 0.85 2.05
N GLY A 74 -20.38 1.79 1.14
CA GLY A 74 -19.49 2.93 1.36
C GLY A 74 -18.00 2.58 1.45
N ALA A 75 -17.60 1.33 1.20
CA ALA A 75 -16.20 0.94 1.18
C ALA A 75 -15.49 1.32 -0.14
N GLU A 76 -14.22 1.67 -0.04
CA GLU A 76 -13.31 1.85 -1.17
C GLU A 76 -12.73 0.51 -1.64
N GLN A 77 -12.13 0.51 -2.84
CA GLN A 77 -11.32 -0.62 -3.29
C GLN A 77 -10.09 -0.79 -2.38
N PRO A 78 -9.62 -2.02 -2.14
CA PRO A 78 -8.49 -2.27 -1.26
C PRO A 78 -7.25 -1.46 -1.67
N LEU A 79 -6.64 -0.83 -0.68
CA LEU A 79 -5.29 -0.29 -0.76
C LEU A 79 -4.33 -1.25 -0.07
N VAL A 80 -3.03 -1.09 -0.33
CA VAL A 80 -1.99 -1.88 0.32
C VAL A 80 -1.03 -0.96 1.04
N LEU A 81 -0.80 -1.23 2.32
CA LEU A 81 0.28 -0.63 3.08
C LEU A 81 1.57 -1.40 2.80
N VAL A 82 2.59 -0.67 2.36
CA VAL A 82 3.90 -1.24 2.05
C VAL A 82 4.99 -0.58 2.86
N ARG A 83 6.03 -1.38 3.17
CA ARG A 83 7.29 -0.90 3.72
C ARG A 83 8.28 -0.63 2.59
N GLN A 84 9.05 0.43 2.75
CA GLN A 84 10.16 0.79 1.87
C GLN A 84 11.37 1.06 2.76
N PHE A 85 12.43 0.25 2.64
CA PHE A 85 13.72 0.54 3.27
C PHE A 85 14.47 1.64 2.52
N GLU A 86 14.28 1.65 1.20
CA GLU A 86 14.81 2.65 0.30
C GLU A 86 13.69 3.08 -0.67
N SER A 87 13.62 4.36 -1.00
CA SER A 87 12.59 4.90 -1.89
C SER A 87 13.17 5.93 -2.85
N ILE A 88 12.52 6.07 -4.00
CA ILE A 88 12.82 7.15 -4.95
C ILE A 88 11.69 8.16 -4.86
N ASN A 89 12.06 9.40 -4.55
CA ASN A 89 11.14 10.52 -4.62
C ASN A 89 11.29 11.22 -5.98
N GLU A 90 10.17 11.67 -6.54
CA GLU A 90 10.13 12.51 -7.74
C GLU A 90 9.49 13.86 -7.36
N PRO A 91 10.23 14.79 -6.71
CA PRO A 91 9.67 16.07 -6.28
C PRO A 91 9.18 16.93 -7.44
N THR A 92 9.81 16.78 -8.60
CA THR A 92 9.36 17.38 -9.87
C THR A 92 9.55 16.35 -10.99
N PRO A 93 8.69 16.34 -12.02
CA PRO A 93 8.79 15.36 -13.11
C PRO A 93 10.20 15.29 -13.71
N GLY A 94 10.77 14.07 -13.73
CA GLY A 94 12.10 13.79 -14.24
C GLY A 94 13.27 14.05 -13.27
N VAL A 95 13.02 14.56 -12.07
CA VAL A 95 14.03 14.71 -11.01
C VAL A 95 13.83 13.59 -10.00
N PHE A 96 14.80 12.68 -9.91
CA PHE A 96 14.71 11.50 -9.05
C PHE A 96 15.73 11.60 -7.91
N GLU A 97 15.23 11.50 -6.68
CA GLU A 97 16.02 11.55 -5.46
C GLU A 97 15.96 10.20 -4.74
N HIS A 98 17.12 9.61 -4.45
CA HIS A 98 17.21 8.36 -3.71
C HIS A 98 17.25 8.64 -2.20
N HIS A 99 16.31 8.05 -1.47
CA HIS A 99 16.22 8.10 -0.01
C HIS A 99 16.43 6.71 0.58
N THR A 100 17.28 6.61 1.60
CA THR A 100 17.64 5.35 2.28
C THR A 100 17.06 5.27 3.69
N GLU A 101 15.96 5.97 3.93
CA GLU A 101 15.27 5.96 5.22
C GLU A 101 14.03 5.06 5.12
N GLU A 102 13.85 4.21 6.14
CA GLU A 102 12.67 3.36 6.23
C GLU A 102 11.40 4.20 6.34
N ARG A 103 10.37 3.81 5.58
CA ARG A 103 9.03 4.40 5.69
C ARG A 103 7.96 3.38 5.35
N ILE A 104 6.74 3.72 5.75
CA ILE A 104 5.51 3.06 5.32
C ILE A 104 4.68 4.02 4.47
N THR A 105 4.05 3.50 3.43
CA THR A 105 3.19 4.27 2.53
C THR A 105 2.06 3.39 2.01
N GLU A 106 0.94 4.02 1.70
CA GLU A 106 -0.23 3.34 1.17
C GLU A 106 -0.31 3.51 -0.36
N TRP A 107 -0.48 2.38 -1.04
CA TRP A 107 -0.44 2.26 -2.49
C TRP A 107 -1.72 1.61 -3.04
N ARG A 108 -1.97 1.85 -4.34
CA ARG A 108 -2.90 1.01 -5.08
C ARG A 108 -2.31 -0.38 -5.25
N VAL A 109 -3.12 -1.42 -5.07
CA VAL A 109 -2.68 -2.81 -5.13
C VAL A 109 -2.05 -3.16 -6.49
N GLU A 110 -2.55 -2.56 -7.58
CA GLU A 110 -2.00 -2.73 -8.94
C GLU A 110 -0.52 -2.32 -9.06
N TRP A 111 -0.03 -1.41 -8.20
CA TRP A 111 1.37 -0.97 -8.19
C TRP A 111 2.32 -2.00 -7.60
N LEU A 112 1.81 -3.06 -6.94
CA LEU A 112 2.67 -4.15 -6.48
C LEU A 112 3.25 -4.96 -7.66
N ALA A 113 2.56 -4.96 -8.79
CA ALA A 113 3.05 -5.62 -10.00
C ALA A 113 4.38 -4.99 -10.42
N ASP A 114 5.40 -5.83 -10.63
CA ASP A 114 6.72 -5.46 -11.13
C ASP A 114 7.50 -4.42 -10.30
N SER A 115 7.05 -4.12 -9.08
CA SER A 115 7.64 -3.05 -8.24
C SER A 115 8.30 -3.59 -6.96
N LYS A 116 8.46 -4.92 -6.83
CA LYS A 116 9.21 -5.50 -5.70
C LYS A 116 10.68 -5.11 -5.83
N ARG A 117 11.21 -4.43 -4.81
CA ARG A 117 12.60 -3.96 -4.81
C ARG A 117 13.57 -5.14 -4.73
N THR A 118 14.63 -5.06 -5.52
CA THR A 118 15.84 -5.88 -5.41
C THR A 118 17.03 -4.97 -5.17
N ALA A 119 18.21 -5.57 -4.94
CA ALA A 119 19.46 -4.82 -4.80
C ALA A 119 19.78 -3.95 -6.04
N ASP A 120 19.28 -4.34 -7.22
CA ASP A 120 19.57 -3.65 -8.48
C ASP A 120 18.49 -2.65 -8.90
N SER A 121 17.28 -2.72 -8.32
CA SER A 121 16.12 -1.90 -8.74
C SER A 121 16.40 -0.41 -8.78
N ILE A 122 16.88 0.17 -7.67
CA ILE A 122 17.14 1.61 -7.58
C ILE A 122 18.37 2.02 -8.41
N PRO A 123 19.53 1.34 -8.32
CA PRO A 123 20.67 1.63 -9.18
C PRO A 123 20.32 1.60 -10.67
N ASP A 124 19.57 0.61 -11.13
CA ASP A 124 19.23 0.47 -12.54
C ASP A 124 18.16 1.47 -12.97
N PHE A 125 17.19 1.77 -12.11
CA PHE A 125 16.25 2.86 -12.34
C PHE A 125 16.99 4.19 -12.58
N LEU A 126 17.89 4.57 -11.66
CA LEU A 126 18.62 5.82 -11.76
C LEU A 126 19.53 5.86 -13.01
N LYS A 127 20.21 4.77 -13.34
CA LYS A 127 21.01 4.66 -14.58
C LYS A 127 20.15 4.86 -15.82
N SER A 128 18.94 4.29 -15.86
CA SER A 128 18.04 4.40 -17.03
C SER A 128 17.46 5.80 -17.24
N ARG A 129 17.54 6.67 -16.22
CA ARG A 129 17.02 8.05 -16.23
C ARG A 129 18.12 9.10 -16.33
N ALA A 130 19.39 8.70 -16.23
CA ALA A 130 20.55 9.56 -16.46
C ALA A 130 20.78 9.73 -17.97
N HIS A 131 20.03 10.62 -18.61
CA HIS A 131 20.19 11.02 -20.01
C HIS A 131 20.43 12.53 -20.13
#